data_AF-A0A847WQ88-F1
#
_entry.id   AF-A0A847WQ88-F1
#
_cell.length_a   1.000
_cell.length_b   1.000
_cell.length_c   1.000
_cell.angle_alpha   90.00
_cell.angle_beta   90.00
_cell.angle_gamma   90.00
#
_symmetry.space_group_name_H-M   'P 1'
#
loop_
_entity.id
_entity.type
_entity.pdbx_description
1 polymer ?
#
loop_
_entity_poly.entity_id
_entity_poly.type
_entity_poly.pdbx_seq_one_letter_code
_entity_poly.pdbx_strand_id
1 'polypeptide(L)' 'MTQVDSEFIKSIVFQLNDEEYAMPVQLVGSIERMLPITRVPGTPDFVKGVLN' A
#
# COMPACT_ATOMS: atom_id res chain seq x y z
N MET A 1 -38.37 0.28 7.53
CA MET A 1 -37.39 0.24 6.42
C MET A 1 -36.04 0.52 7.04
N THR A 2 -35.23 -0.51 7.24
CA THR A 2 -33.90 -0.40 7.86
C THR A 2 -32.95 0.20 6.82
N GLN A 3 -32.41 1.37 7.12
CA GLN A 3 -31.42 2.04 6.28
C GLN A 3 -30.14 1.22 6.32
N VAL A 4 -29.81 0.60 5.18
CA VAL A 4 -28.51 -0.06 4.98
C VAL A 4 -27.53 1.06 4.66
N ASP A 5 -26.88 1.60 5.70
CA ASP A 5 -25.71 2.45 5.50
C ASP A 5 -24.62 1.56 4.88
N SER A 6 -24.55 1.61 3.55
CA SER A 6 -23.48 0.97 2.80
C SER A 6 -22.24 1.84 2.98
N GLU A 7 -21.34 1.45 3.89
CA GLU A 7 -20.04 2.11 4.02
C GLU A 7 -19.27 1.98 2.69
N PHE A 8 -19.25 3.05 1.92
CA PHE A 8 -18.44 3.12 0.70
C PHE A 8 -16.96 3.19 1.06
N ILE A 9 -16.26 2.06 0.97
CA ILE A 9 -14.82 1.99 1.20
C ILE A 9 -14.09 2.56 -0.03
N LYS A 10 -13.53 3.76 0.12
CA LYS A 10 -12.61 4.33 -0.87
C LYS A 10 -11.32 3.50 -0.87
N SER A 11 -10.95 2.96 -2.03
CA SER A 11 -9.78 2.09 -2.18
C SER A 11 -8.86 2.61 -3.29
N ILE A 12 -7.55 2.42 -3.13
CA ILE A 12 -6.55 2.59 -4.19
C ILE A 12 -6.32 1.23 -4.83
N VAL A 13 -6.45 1.18 -6.16
CA VAL A 13 -6.13 0.00 -6.97
C VAL A 13 -4.75 0.18 -7.57
N PHE A 14 -3.90 -0.84 -7.48
CA PHE A 14 -2.54 -0.84 -8.03
C PHE A 14 -2.17 -2.21 -8.56
N GLN A 15 -1.21 -2.25 -9.48
CA GLN A 15 -0.74 -3.48 -10.10
C GLN A 15 0.62 -3.88 -9.53
N LEU A 16 0.78 -5.18 -9.24
CA LEU A 16 2.07 -5.78 -8.91
C LEU A 16 2.33 -6.92 -9.90
N ASN A 17 3.38 -6.80 -10.69
CA ASN A 17 3.63 -7.67 -11.85
C ASN A 17 2.39 -7.72 -12.77
N ASP A 18 1.73 -8.87 -12.88
CA ASP A 18 0.58 -9.08 -13.76
C ASP A 18 -0.76 -9.18 -12.99
N GLU A 19 -0.78 -8.79 -11.72
CA GLU A 19 -1.95 -8.90 -10.84
C GLU A 19 -2.39 -7.55 -10.25
N GLU A 20 -3.71 -7.36 -10.12
CA GLU A 20 -4.32 -6.17 -9.53
C GLU A 20 -4.66 -6.39 -8.04
N TYR A 21 -4.33 -5.39 -7.23
CA TYR A 21 -4.56 -5.35 -5.79
C TYR A 21 -5.24 -4.05 -5.40
N ALA A 22 -5.90 -4.05 -4.24
CA ALA A 22 -6.55 -2.86 -3.69
C ALA A 22 -6.31 -2.72 -2.18
N MET A 23 -6.21 -1.48 -1.70
CA MET A 23 -6.16 -1.18 -0.28
C MET A 23 -6.98 0.07 0.10
N PRO A 24 -7.57 0.13 1.31
CA PRO A 24 -8.31 1.31 1.78
C PRO A 24 -7.44 2.57 1.77
N VAL A 25 -8.00 3.68 1.28
CA VAL A 25 -7.32 4.97 1.18
C VAL A 25 -6.82 5.46 2.55
N GLN A 26 -7.51 5.13 3.63
CA GLN A 26 -7.15 5.53 4.99
C GLN A 26 -5.82 4.93 5.48
N LEU A 27 -5.33 3.85 4.84
CA LEU A 27 -4.05 3.21 5.15
C LEU A 27 -2.90 3.71 4.28
N VAL A 28 -3.17 4.61 3.33
CA VAL A 28 -2.17 5.14 2.39
C VAL A 28 -1.67 6.49 2.89
N GLY A 29 -0.39 6.57 3.25
CA GLY A 29 0.25 7.84 3.64
C GLY A 29 0.57 8.73 2.44
N SER A 30 1.27 8.19 1.45
CA SER A 30 1.56 8.85 0.18
C SER A 30 1.84 7.83 -0.93
N ILE A 31 1.78 8.30 -2.19
CA ILE A 31 2.15 7.52 -3.38
C ILE A 31 3.39 8.17 -3.97
N GLU A 32 4.56 7.63 -3.64
CA GLU A 32 5.85 8.13 -4.10
C GLU A 32 6.34 7.38 -5.34
N ARG A 33 7.24 8.01 -6.10
CA ARG A 33 8.00 7.32 -7.15
C ARG A 33 9.08 6.44 -6.53
N MET A 34 9.57 5.47 -7.29
CA MET A 34 10.67 4.61 -6.84
C MET A 34 11.93 5.45 -6.58
N LEU A 35 12.38 5.44 -5.32
CA LEU A 35 13.60 6.07 -4.86
C LEU A 35 14.67 4.99 -4.54
N PRO A 36 15.96 5.36 -4.49
CA PRO A 36 17.01 4.44 -4.06
C PRO A 36 16.79 3.96 -2.62
N ILE A 37 16.73 2.64 -2.41
CA ILE A 37 16.53 2.03 -1.08
C ILE A 37 17.90 1.80 -0.40
N THR A 38 18.06 2.27 0.83
CA THR A 38 19.26 2.00 1.65
C THR A 38 19.06 0.72 2.46
N ARG A 39 19.89 -0.31 2.23
CA ARG A 39 19.80 -1.60 2.94
C ARG A 39 20.13 -1.46 4.42
N VAL A 40 19.37 -2.19 5.24
CA VAL A 40 19.62 -2.29 6.69
C VAL A 40 20.18 -3.69 7.00
N PRO A 41 21.33 -3.80 7.69
CA PRO A 41 21.91 -5.10 8.03
C PRO A 41 21.07 -5.83 9.08
N GLY A 42 20.97 -7.16 8.97
CA GLY A 42 20.29 -8.02 9.96
C GLY A 42 18.75 -8.06 9.85
N THR A 43 18.15 -7.47 8.82
CA THR A 43 16.70 -7.55 8.58
C THR A 43 16.32 -8.81 7.79
N PRO A 44 15.08 -9.32 7.95
CA PRO A 44 14.56 -10.40 7.11
C PRO A 44 14.61 -10.08 5.61
N ASP A 45 14.68 -11.12 4.76
CA ASP A 45 14.84 -10.99 3.31
C ASP A 45 13.71 -10.20 2.61
N PHE A 46 12.52 -10.16 3.19
CA PHE A 46 11.39 -9.39 2.66
C PHE A 46 11.49 -7.88 2.94
N VAL A 47 12.44 -7.45 3.78
CA VAL A 47 12.69 -6.04 4.09
C VAL A 47 13.74 -5.49 3.14
N LYS A 48 13.33 -4.60 2.24
CA LYS A 48 14.26 -3.99 1.26
C LYS A 48 15.21 -2.96 1.89
N GLY A 49 14.79 -2.24 2.92
CA GLY A 49 15.56 -1.18 3.59
C GLY A 49 14.73 0.04 3.95
N VAL A 50 15.36 1.22 3.99
CA VAL A 50 14.72 2.51 4.31
C VAL A 50 14.80 3.52 3.16
N LEU A 51 13.88 4.47 3.19
CA LEU A 51 13.69 5.56 2.22
C LEU A 51 13.41 6.85 3.00
N ASN A 52 13.75 8.01 2.43
CA ASN A 52 13.44 9.34 2.96
C ASN A 52 12.63 10.15 1.96
#